data_AF-A0A351GFL8-F1
#
_entry.id   AF-A0A351GFL8-F1
#
_cell.length_a   1.000
_cell.length_b   1.000
_cell.length_c   1.000
_cell.angle_alpha   90.00
_cell.angle_beta   90.00
_cell.angle_gamma   90.00
#
_symmetry.space_group_name_H-M   'P 1'
#
loop_
_entity.id
_entity.type
_entity.pdbx_description
1 polymer ?
#
loop_
_entity_poly.entity_id
_entity_poly.type
_entity_poly.pdbx_seq_one_letter_code
_entity_poly.pdbx_strand_id
1 'polypeptide(L)'
;MGCKKESTNVGLKSVGLVSEEENDTAFFASKVRTVESDSLSTSRLPSNILGVVQDPIFGLSKASLVVQPLLKEVGVKLEDNTVDSIRFHLNYDLTAGPMVLGDINSEVALDVYRLDQSVTVDSIYTHRFRPALGEKIGEFIGKFDLTTNRTLIGEDTIANSPQLTFLLDNTFGQKLIDSSTTIFASNTGFLSFLKGIVLVPRDNPVSGEGAIVAVQAYSNASG
;
A
#
# COMPACT_ATOMS: atom_id res chain seq x y z
N MET A 1 20.24 60.85 -18.57
CA MET A 1 20.66 59.68 -19.37
C MET A 1 20.26 58.45 -18.57
N GLY A 2 19.16 57.72 -18.78
CA GLY A 2 18.32 57.51 -19.96
C GLY A 2 18.41 56.03 -20.35
N CYS A 3 17.83 55.12 -19.56
CA CYS A 3 17.80 53.68 -19.87
C CYS A 3 17.07 53.44 -21.19
N LYS A 4 17.78 52.94 -22.20
CA LYS A 4 17.19 52.44 -23.45
C LYS A 4 16.58 51.07 -23.20
N LYS A 5 15.28 50.95 -23.50
CA LYS A 5 14.56 49.68 -23.63
C LYS A 5 14.53 49.35 -25.11
N GLU A 6 15.28 48.33 -25.54
CA GLU A 6 15.21 47.81 -26.90
C GLU A 6 13.90 47.03 -27.04
N SER A 7 13.01 47.48 -27.93
CA SER A 7 11.83 46.76 -28.36
C SER A 7 12.18 45.96 -29.61
N THR A 8 11.93 44.66 -29.60
CA THR A 8 11.93 43.86 -30.83
C THR A 8 10.53 43.31 -31.04
N ASN A 9 9.81 43.98 -31.94
CA ASN A 9 8.59 43.49 -32.57
C ASN A 9 8.94 42.24 -33.37
N VAL A 10 8.56 41.06 -32.90
CA VAL A 10 8.49 39.87 -33.76
C VAL A 10 7.04 39.76 -34.22
N GLY A 11 6.75 40.47 -35.30
CA GLY A 11 5.44 40.54 -35.92
C GLY A 11 5.59 40.59 -37.43
N LEU A 12 5.38 39.42 -38.04
CA LEU A 12 4.63 39.25 -39.28
C LEU A 12 4.99 40.18 -40.45
N LYS A 13 5.96 39.79 -41.28
CA LYS A 13 6.03 40.15 -42.71
C LYS A 13 7.10 39.31 -43.40
N SER A 14 6.65 38.26 -44.09
CA SER A 14 7.25 37.70 -45.32
C SER A 14 6.37 36.54 -45.78
N VAL A 15 5.35 36.84 -46.59
CA VAL A 15 4.74 35.84 -47.48
C VAL A 15 5.25 36.16 -48.87
N GLY A 16 6.04 35.24 -49.43
CA GLY A 16 6.66 35.37 -50.74
C GLY A 16 7.27 34.06 -51.24
N LEU A 17 6.39 33.16 -51.72
CA LEU A 17 6.54 32.24 -52.85
C LEU A 17 7.64 31.14 -52.84
N VAL A 18 7.14 29.90 -52.63
CA VAL A 18 7.47 28.60 -53.26
C VAL A 18 8.91 28.05 -53.15
N SER A 19 9.12 27.08 -52.27
CA SER A 19 9.37 25.64 -52.58
C SER A 19 10.06 24.96 -51.39
N GLU A 20 9.72 23.69 -51.16
CA GLU A 20 10.20 22.79 -50.10
C GLU A 20 9.45 22.94 -48.76
N GLU A 21 8.52 22.01 -48.51
CA GLU A 21 8.10 21.69 -47.14
C GLU A 21 9.28 21.02 -46.44
N GLU A 22 10.27 21.83 -46.05
CA GLU A 22 11.25 21.42 -45.06
C GLU A 22 10.51 21.42 -43.71
N ASN A 23 9.91 20.27 -43.40
CA ASN A 23 9.33 20.04 -42.09
C ASN A 23 10.49 19.79 -41.12
N ASP A 24 11.18 20.88 -40.74
CA ASP A 24 12.28 20.85 -39.78
C ASP A 24 11.74 20.43 -38.41
N THR A 25 11.76 19.12 -38.19
CA THR A 25 11.33 18.51 -36.93
C THR A 25 12.50 18.66 -35.97
N ALA A 26 12.58 19.81 -35.31
CA ALA A 26 13.57 20.03 -34.27
C ALA A 26 13.32 19.07 -33.09
N PHE A 27 14.18 18.06 -32.95
CA PHE A 27 14.17 17.18 -31.79
C PHE A 27 14.76 17.92 -30.59
N PHE A 28 13.90 18.38 -29.69
CA PHE A 28 14.34 18.86 -28.38
C PHE A 28 14.68 17.66 -27.50
N ALA A 29 15.97 17.36 -27.35
CA ALA A 29 16.44 16.40 -26.36
C ALA A 29 16.29 17.01 -24.96
N SER A 30 15.12 16.83 -24.33
CA SER A 30 14.92 17.19 -22.93
C SER A 30 15.56 16.11 -22.05
N LYS A 31 16.61 16.50 -21.31
CA LYS A 31 17.26 15.61 -20.34
C LYS A 31 16.40 15.55 -19.07
N VAL A 32 15.47 14.60 -19.03
CA VAL A 32 14.66 14.32 -17.84
C VAL A 32 15.49 13.47 -16.88
N ARG A 33 15.56 13.86 -15.61
CA ARG A 33 16.17 13.07 -14.53
C ARG A 33 15.19 12.97 -13.37
N THR A 34 15.05 11.77 -12.82
CA THR A 34 14.36 11.58 -11.55
C THR A 34 15.33 11.95 -10.44
N VAL A 35 14.90 12.82 -9.53
CA VAL A 35 15.65 13.14 -8.31
C VAL A 35 14.91 12.45 -7.16
N GLU A 36 15.63 11.82 -6.24
CA GLU A 36 15.00 11.28 -5.03
C GLU A 36 14.22 12.39 -4.32
N SER A 37 12.96 12.10 -3.99
CA SER A 37 12.15 12.99 -3.18
C SER A 37 12.63 12.96 -1.73
N ASP A 38 12.50 14.08 -1.03
CA ASP A 38 12.79 14.14 0.41
C ASP A 38 11.92 13.14 1.19
N SER A 39 12.29 12.84 2.44
CA SER A 39 11.58 11.90 3.29
C SER A 39 10.13 12.35 3.54
N LEU A 40 9.20 11.81 2.74
CA LEU A 40 7.77 12.01 2.94
C LEU A 40 7.29 11.18 4.15
N SER A 41 6.55 11.84 5.05
CA SER A 41 5.87 11.19 6.16
C SER A 41 4.76 10.26 5.66
N THR A 42 4.76 9.03 6.14
CA THR A 42 3.80 7.96 5.81
C THR A 42 3.07 7.42 7.05
N SER A 43 3.27 8.03 8.22
CA SER A 43 2.56 7.66 9.45
C SER A 43 1.17 8.28 9.51
N ARG A 44 0.19 7.52 10.02
CA ARG A 44 -1.20 7.97 10.30
C ARG A 44 -1.92 8.52 9.06
N LEU A 45 -1.63 7.96 7.89
CA LEU A 45 -2.37 8.29 6.68
C LEU A 45 -3.74 7.61 6.72
N PRO A 46 -4.84 8.32 6.35
CA PRO A 46 -6.16 7.70 6.22
C PRO A 46 -6.16 6.63 5.11
N SER A 47 -5.35 6.85 4.08
CA SER A 47 -5.15 5.96 2.94
C SER A 47 -3.69 5.57 2.84
N ASN A 48 -3.40 4.28 2.77
CA ASN A 48 -2.06 3.74 2.60
C ASN A 48 -2.00 2.96 1.29
N ILE A 49 -0.80 2.57 0.85
CA ILE A 49 -0.62 1.82 -0.40
C ILE A 49 0.09 0.49 -0.13
N LEU A 50 -0.26 -0.53 -0.92
CA LEU A 50 0.31 -1.88 -0.82
C LEU A 50 0.40 -2.51 -2.21
N GLY A 51 1.54 -3.15 -2.50
CA GLY A 51 1.70 -3.96 -3.71
C GLY A 51 3.01 -3.72 -4.44
N VAL A 52 3.09 -4.29 -5.65
CA VAL A 52 4.27 -4.19 -6.51
C VAL A 52 3.83 -4.00 -7.95
N VAL A 53 4.49 -3.08 -8.65
CA VAL A 53 4.31 -2.84 -10.09
C VAL A 53 5.67 -2.84 -10.76
N GLN A 54 5.80 -3.59 -11.85
CA GLN A 54 6.93 -3.59 -12.75
C GLN A 54 6.54 -2.84 -14.02
N ASP A 55 6.74 -1.52 -14.00
CA ASP A 55 6.42 -0.65 -15.14
C ASP A 55 7.53 -0.75 -16.21
N PRO A 56 7.21 -0.88 -17.51
CA PRO A 56 8.22 -0.96 -18.58
C PRO A 56 9.12 0.27 -18.71
N ILE A 57 8.65 1.45 -18.27
CA ILE A 57 9.33 2.74 -18.38
C ILE A 57 9.98 3.12 -17.06
N PHE A 58 9.23 3.05 -15.95
CA PHE A 58 9.69 3.49 -14.63
C PHE A 58 10.40 2.39 -13.82
N GLY A 59 10.27 1.13 -14.24
CA GLY A 59 10.84 -0.01 -13.55
C GLY A 59 10.04 -0.45 -12.33
N LEU A 60 10.72 -1.09 -11.39
CA LEU A 60 10.11 -1.71 -10.22
C LEU A 60 9.69 -0.65 -9.17
N SER A 61 8.40 -0.61 -8.86
CA SER A 61 7.83 0.16 -7.76
C SER A 61 7.23 -0.79 -6.71
N LYS A 62 7.57 -0.56 -5.43
CA LYS A 62 7.14 -1.40 -4.31
C LYS A 62 6.57 -0.57 -3.17
N ALA A 63 5.44 -1.01 -2.66
CA ALA A 63 4.77 -0.44 -1.49
C ALA A 63 4.57 -1.52 -0.43
N SER A 64 5.34 -1.46 0.66
CA SER A 64 5.16 -2.32 1.83
C SER A 64 4.30 -1.62 2.87
N LEU A 65 3.50 -2.41 3.60
CA LEU A 65 2.59 -1.88 4.60
C LEU A 65 2.95 -2.41 5.99
N VAL A 66 3.11 -1.51 6.95
CA VAL A 66 3.24 -1.86 8.36
C VAL A 66 1.92 -1.56 9.07
N VAL A 67 1.38 -2.55 9.78
CA VAL A 67 0.14 -2.41 10.55
C VAL A 67 0.36 -2.86 11.99
N GLN A 68 -0.36 -2.25 12.92
CA GLN A 68 -0.34 -2.61 14.33
C GLN A 68 -1.76 -2.98 14.76
N PRO A 69 -2.10 -4.28 14.80
CA PRO A 69 -3.43 -4.72 15.22
C PRO A 69 -3.63 -4.46 16.72
N LEU A 70 -4.86 -4.11 17.10
CA LEU A 70 -5.28 -3.90 18.48
C LEU A 70 -6.42 -4.87 18.81
N LEU A 71 -6.55 -5.20 20.10
CA LEU A 71 -7.67 -6.01 20.58
C LEU A 71 -8.97 -5.19 20.49
N LYS A 72 -10.00 -5.84 19.97
CA LYS A 72 -11.38 -5.35 20.02
C LYS A 72 -11.98 -5.50 21.41
N GLU A 73 -11.75 -6.66 22.00
CA GLU A 73 -12.20 -7.00 23.35
C GLU A 73 -10.99 -7.50 24.14
N VAL A 74 -10.90 -7.07 25.40
CA VAL A 74 -9.85 -7.50 26.32
C VAL A 74 -10.39 -8.55 27.29
N GLY A 75 -9.50 -9.38 27.82
CA GLY A 75 -9.83 -10.43 28.78
C GLY A 75 -10.44 -11.68 28.16
N VAL A 76 -10.33 -11.84 26.84
CA VAL A 76 -10.77 -13.06 26.14
C VAL A 76 -9.88 -14.23 26.57
N LYS A 77 -10.52 -15.35 26.92
CA LYS A 77 -9.84 -16.61 27.25
C LYS A 77 -9.90 -17.53 26.04
N LEU A 78 -8.75 -17.72 25.41
CA LEU A 78 -8.59 -18.61 24.25
C LEU A 78 -7.80 -19.89 24.60
N GLU A 79 -7.43 -20.06 25.88
CA GLU A 79 -6.74 -21.24 26.38
C GLU A 79 -7.49 -22.55 26.05
N ASP A 80 -6.73 -23.63 25.87
CA ASP A 80 -7.23 -24.99 25.54
C ASP A 80 -7.98 -25.14 24.20
N ASN A 81 -8.01 -24.10 23.37
CA ASN A 81 -8.54 -24.19 22.02
C ASN A 81 -7.44 -24.62 21.03
N THR A 82 -7.86 -25.20 19.91
CA THR A 82 -6.97 -25.48 18.77
C THR A 82 -7.30 -24.51 17.65
N VAL A 83 -6.27 -23.87 17.08
CA VAL A 83 -6.46 -22.99 15.93
C VAL A 83 -6.71 -23.83 14.68
N ASP A 84 -7.90 -23.73 14.11
CA ASP A 84 -8.23 -24.28 12.80
C ASP A 84 -7.75 -23.36 11.66
N SER A 85 -8.00 -22.05 11.78
CA SER A 85 -7.52 -21.06 10.82
C SER A 85 -7.39 -19.66 11.43
N ILE A 86 -6.47 -18.87 10.89
CA ILE A 86 -6.40 -17.43 11.12
C ILE A 86 -6.55 -16.73 9.79
N ARG A 87 -7.46 -15.76 9.72
CA ARG A 87 -7.61 -14.89 8.56
C ARG A 87 -7.13 -13.50 8.90
N PHE A 88 -6.35 -12.94 8.00
CA PHE A 88 -6.03 -11.52 8.00
C PHE A 88 -7.00 -10.80 7.07
N HIS A 89 -7.55 -9.68 7.53
CA HIS A 89 -8.48 -8.83 6.76
C HIS A 89 -7.92 -7.42 6.68
N LEU A 90 -7.89 -6.85 5.48
CA LEU A 90 -7.48 -5.47 5.24
C LEU A 90 -8.40 -4.83 4.21
N ASN A 91 -9.10 -3.77 4.62
CA ASN A 91 -10.04 -3.08 3.74
C ASN A 91 -9.29 -2.29 2.66
N TYR A 92 -9.79 -2.34 1.43
CA TYR A 92 -9.34 -1.42 0.40
C TYR A 92 -9.90 -0.03 0.64
N ASP A 93 -9.13 1.00 0.30
CA ASP A 93 -9.63 2.37 0.32
C ASP A 93 -10.24 2.71 -1.03
N LEU A 94 -11.57 2.79 -1.06
CA LEU A 94 -12.36 3.15 -2.24
C LEU A 94 -13.09 4.48 -2.08
N THR A 95 -12.71 5.30 -1.09
CA THR A 95 -13.37 6.59 -0.80
C THR A 95 -13.39 7.54 -2.00
N ALA A 96 -12.36 7.50 -2.85
CA ALA A 96 -12.25 8.29 -4.07
C ALA A 96 -12.41 7.44 -5.36
N GLY A 97 -12.96 6.23 -5.25
CA GLY A 97 -12.98 5.22 -6.33
C GLY A 97 -11.80 4.24 -6.26
N PRO A 98 -11.68 3.30 -7.23
CA PRO A 98 -10.60 2.32 -7.26
C PRO A 98 -9.25 3.01 -7.53
N MET A 99 -8.44 3.12 -6.48
CA MET A 99 -7.10 3.69 -6.55
C MET A 99 -6.08 2.57 -6.81
N VAL A 100 -5.75 2.38 -8.09
CA VAL A 100 -4.83 1.35 -8.56
C VAL A 100 -3.75 1.95 -9.44
N LEU A 101 -2.51 1.54 -9.21
CA LEU A 101 -1.39 1.70 -10.12
C LEU A 101 -1.02 0.33 -10.68
N GLY A 102 -0.80 0.21 -12.00
CA GLY A 102 -0.53 -1.06 -12.67
C GLY A 102 -1.80 -1.78 -13.16
N ASP A 103 -1.70 -3.09 -13.38
CA ASP A 103 -2.80 -3.94 -13.86
C ASP A 103 -3.41 -4.75 -12.72
N ILE A 104 -4.65 -4.43 -12.35
CA ILE A 104 -5.38 -5.11 -11.28
C ILE A 104 -5.61 -6.61 -11.54
N ASN A 105 -5.54 -7.06 -12.79
CA ASN A 105 -5.70 -8.47 -13.16
C ASN A 105 -4.41 -9.27 -13.00
N SER A 106 -3.29 -8.61 -12.68
CA SER A 106 -2.01 -9.23 -12.39
C SER A 106 -2.01 -9.87 -11.00
N GLU A 107 -1.29 -10.98 -10.87
CA GLU A 107 -1.07 -11.61 -9.58
C GLU A 107 0.17 -11.04 -8.90
N VAL A 108 0.08 -10.81 -7.59
CA VAL A 108 1.17 -10.36 -6.75
C VAL A 108 1.40 -11.34 -5.61
N ALA A 109 2.63 -11.35 -5.09
CA ALA A 109 3.00 -12.12 -3.91
C ALA A 109 3.41 -11.18 -2.77
N LEU A 110 2.79 -11.35 -1.61
CA LEU A 110 3.08 -10.62 -0.38
C LEU A 110 3.56 -11.61 0.69
N ASP A 111 4.75 -11.39 1.20
CA ASP A 111 5.27 -12.09 2.37
C ASP A 111 4.88 -11.33 3.64
N VAL A 112 4.36 -12.04 4.65
CA VAL A 112 3.86 -11.43 5.89
C VAL A 112 4.75 -11.81 7.05
N TYR A 113 5.29 -10.80 7.73
CA TYR A 113 6.21 -10.96 8.85
C TYR A 113 5.68 -10.30 10.11
N ARG A 114 6.04 -10.85 11.26
CA ARG A 114 5.96 -10.12 12.53
C ARG A 114 7.06 -9.07 12.60
N LEU A 115 6.83 -8.04 13.39
CA LEU A 115 7.86 -7.07 13.73
C LEU A 115 8.62 -7.47 14.99
N ASP A 116 9.95 -7.47 14.92
CA ASP A 116 10.81 -7.65 16.09
C ASP A 116 11.08 -6.33 16.81
N GLN A 117 10.85 -5.20 16.13
CA GLN A 117 10.93 -3.86 16.70
C GLN A 117 9.54 -3.30 17.01
N SER A 118 9.45 -2.51 18.09
CA SER A 118 8.21 -1.84 18.45
C SER A 118 7.97 -0.63 17.56
N VAL A 119 6.74 -0.50 17.07
CA VAL A 119 6.24 0.66 16.32
C VAL A 119 5.22 1.36 17.20
N THR A 120 5.22 2.69 17.24
CA THR A 120 4.28 3.47 18.07
C THR A 120 3.51 4.46 17.20
N VAL A 121 2.22 4.64 17.51
CA VAL A 121 1.35 5.56 16.76
C VAL A 121 1.84 7.00 16.80
N ASP A 122 2.55 7.41 17.86
CA ASP A 122 3.05 8.79 18.03
C ASP A 122 4.29 9.08 17.19
N SER A 123 5.02 8.04 16.78
CA SER A 123 6.23 8.20 15.97
C SER A 123 5.90 8.65 14.55
N ILE A 124 6.81 9.43 13.96
CA ILE A 124 6.75 9.80 12.55
C ILE A 124 7.58 8.79 11.77
N TYR A 125 6.92 8.09 10.85
CA TYR A 125 7.55 7.16 9.92
C TYR A 125 7.53 7.75 8.53
N THR A 126 8.54 7.46 7.73
CA THR A 126 8.68 7.92 6.36
C THR A 126 8.72 6.73 5.41
N HIS A 127 8.61 6.97 4.11
CA HIS A 127 8.74 5.92 3.08
C HIS A 127 10.09 5.17 3.13
N ARG A 128 11.10 5.73 3.82
CA ARG A 128 12.42 5.13 4.04
C ARG A 128 12.49 4.22 5.27
N PHE A 129 11.43 4.14 6.06
CA PHE A 129 11.37 3.26 7.23
C PHE A 129 11.53 1.80 6.80
N ARG A 130 12.47 1.10 7.43
CA ARG A 130 12.73 -0.32 7.21
C ARG A 130 12.70 -1.01 8.57
N PRO A 131 11.57 -1.64 8.93
CA PRO A 131 11.48 -2.23 10.24
C PRO A 131 12.28 -3.54 10.34
N ALA A 132 12.81 -3.84 11.53
CA ALA A 132 13.35 -5.15 11.82
C ALA A 132 12.24 -6.22 11.70
N LEU A 133 12.43 -7.11 10.72
CA LEU A 133 11.53 -8.23 10.41
C LEU A 133 11.84 -9.41 11.33
N GLY A 134 10.81 -10.00 11.90
CA GLY A 134 10.89 -11.25 12.66
C GLY A 134 10.47 -12.46 11.83
N GLU A 135 9.78 -13.40 12.48
CA GLU A 135 9.25 -14.62 11.86
C GLU A 135 8.26 -14.31 10.72
N LYS A 136 8.37 -15.03 9.59
CA LYS A 136 7.34 -15.07 8.55
C LYS A 136 6.15 -15.85 9.09
N ILE A 137 4.97 -15.23 9.05
CA ILE A 137 3.72 -15.76 9.64
C ILE A 137 2.61 -15.98 8.60
N GLY A 138 2.92 -15.81 7.32
CA GLY A 138 1.97 -16.05 6.25
C GLY A 138 2.46 -15.51 4.91
N GLU A 139 1.63 -15.77 3.90
CA GLU A 139 1.86 -15.34 2.54
C GLU A 139 0.52 -15.17 1.83
N PHE A 140 0.47 -14.19 0.93
CA PHE A 140 -0.61 -14.05 -0.03
C PHE A 140 -0.03 -14.15 -1.44
N ILE A 141 -0.61 -15.01 -2.27
CA ILE A 141 -0.40 -15.04 -3.72
C ILE A 141 -1.77 -14.92 -4.38
N GLY A 142 -1.96 -13.89 -5.18
CA GLY A 142 -3.20 -13.71 -5.91
C GLY A 142 -3.38 -12.32 -6.47
N LYS A 143 -4.60 -12.06 -6.95
CA LYS A 143 -5.01 -10.77 -7.51
C LYS A 143 -5.68 -9.93 -6.43
N PHE A 144 -5.53 -8.63 -6.53
CA PHE A 144 -6.34 -7.73 -5.71
C PHE A 144 -7.74 -7.63 -6.30
N ASP A 145 -8.76 -7.82 -5.47
CA ASP A 145 -10.16 -7.79 -5.87
C ASP A 145 -10.85 -6.59 -5.21
N LEU A 146 -11.12 -5.57 -6.01
CA LEU A 146 -11.78 -4.34 -5.57
C LEU A 146 -13.30 -4.39 -5.80
N THR A 147 -13.87 -5.55 -6.11
CA THR A 147 -15.31 -5.67 -6.40
C THR A 147 -16.14 -5.68 -5.11
N THR A 148 -17.07 -4.73 -5.01
CA THR A 148 -18.01 -4.68 -3.89
C THR A 148 -19.03 -5.81 -4.03
N ASN A 149 -19.02 -6.73 -3.08
CA ASN A 149 -20.00 -7.81 -3.03
C ASN A 149 -21.25 -7.36 -2.26
N ARG A 150 -22.42 -7.85 -2.67
CA ARG A 150 -23.69 -7.59 -1.98
C ARG A 150 -24.18 -8.88 -1.35
N THR A 151 -24.42 -8.87 -0.04
CA THR A 151 -25.03 -9.98 0.67
C THR A 151 -26.47 -9.63 1.01
N LEU A 152 -27.37 -10.54 0.67
CA LEU A 152 -28.78 -10.46 1.04
C LEU A 152 -28.97 -11.10 2.41
N ILE A 153 -29.48 -10.35 3.37
CA ILE A 153 -29.88 -10.86 4.69
C ILE A 153 -31.37 -10.55 4.86
N GLY A 154 -32.22 -11.55 4.64
CA GLY A 154 -33.66 -11.36 4.60
C GLY A 154 -34.08 -10.48 3.41
N GLU A 155 -34.74 -9.36 3.68
CA GLU A 155 -35.12 -8.36 2.67
C GLU A 155 -34.09 -7.23 2.53
N ASP A 156 -33.07 -7.18 3.39
CA ASP A 156 -32.05 -6.14 3.36
C ASP A 156 -30.83 -6.57 2.52
N THR A 157 -30.25 -5.62 1.78
CA THR A 157 -29.06 -5.84 0.97
C THR A 157 -27.90 -5.06 1.56
N ILE A 158 -27.00 -5.76 2.25
CA ILE A 158 -25.79 -5.16 2.80
C ILE A 158 -24.69 -5.22 1.74
N ALA A 159 -24.14 -4.06 1.38
CA ALA A 159 -22.93 -3.99 0.56
C ALA A 159 -21.71 -4.22 1.46
N ASN A 160 -20.95 -5.28 1.17
CA ASN A 160 -19.69 -5.54 1.85
C ASN A 160 -18.58 -4.79 1.11
N SER A 161 -17.87 -3.92 1.83
CA SER A 161 -16.67 -3.29 1.31
C SER A 161 -15.66 -4.37 0.91
N PRO A 162 -15.01 -4.26 -0.27
CA PRO A 162 -14.00 -5.20 -0.68
C PRO A 162 -12.81 -5.14 0.27
N GLN A 163 -12.25 -6.31 0.56
CA GLN A 163 -11.15 -6.47 1.50
C GLN A 163 -10.16 -7.53 1.01
N LEU A 164 -8.88 -7.26 1.18
CA LEU A 164 -7.84 -8.26 1.03
C LEU A 164 -7.95 -9.24 2.20
N THR A 165 -8.23 -10.51 1.88
CA THR A 165 -8.34 -11.58 2.87
C THR A 165 -7.46 -12.75 2.49
N PHE A 166 -6.66 -13.24 3.44
CA PHE A 166 -5.82 -14.42 3.25
C PHE A 166 -5.53 -15.11 4.59
N LEU A 167 -5.02 -16.34 4.52
CA LEU A 167 -4.70 -17.14 5.69
C LEU A 167 -3.31 -16.79 6.22
N LEU A 168 -3.19 -16.72 7.54
CA LEU A 168 -1.91 -16.74 8.23
C LEU A 168 -1.59 -18.17 8.68
N ASP A 169 -0.32 -18.41 9.03
CA ASP A 169 0.14 -19.71 9.48
C ASP A 169 -0.56 -20.12 10.78
N ASN A 170 -1.17 -21.30 10.80
CA ASN A 170 -1.85 -21.82 12.00
C ASN A 170 -0.90 -21.95 13.19
N THR A 171 0.39 -22.19 12.95
CA THR A 171 1.42 -22.24 13.99
C THR A 171 1.59 -20.89 14.71
N PHE A 172 1.45 -19.78 13.99
CA PHE A 172 1.46 -18.44 14.60
C PHE A 172 0.22 -18.24 15.49
N GLY A 173 -0.94 -18.71 15.06
CA GLY A 173 -2.17 -18.63 15.86
C GLY A 173 -2.11 -19.49 17.09
N GLN A 174 -1.59 -20.70 16.96
CA GLN A 174 -1.40 -21.58 18.09
C GLN A 174 -0.46 -20.94 19.11
N LYS A 175 0.68 -20.37 18.66
CA LYS A 175 1.57 -19.57 19.53
C LYS A 175 0.84 -18.39 20.21
N LEU A 176 -0.09 -17.73 19.52
CA LEU A 176 -0.85 -16.61 20.07
C LEU A 176 -1.82 -17.07 21.17
N ILE A 177 -2.55 -18.18 20.98
CA ILE A 177 -3.54 -18.65 21.97
C ILE A 177 -2.91 -19.44 23.12
N ASP A 178 -1.77 -20.11 22.88
CA ASP A 178 -0.97 -20.80 23.90
C ASP A 178 -0.20 -19.82 24.79
N SER A 179 -0.10 -18.56 24.37
CA SER A 179 0.53 -17.51 25.17
C SER A 179 -0.28 -17.19 26.42
N SER A 180 0.40 -16.68 27.44
CA SER A 180 -0.23 -16.31 28.72
C SER A 180 -1.49 -15.45 28.52
N THR A 181 -2.58 -15.76 29.21
CA THR A 181 -3.83 -14.97 29.21
C THR A 181 -3.63 -13.48 29.56
N THR A 182 -2.48 -13.14 30.16
CA THR A 182 -2.06 -11.75 30.40
C THR A 182 -1.89 -10.93 29.13
N ILE A 183 -1.57 -11.54 27.98
CA ILE A 183 -1.42 -10.80 26.70
C ILE A 183 -2.75 -10.26 26.20
N PHE A 184 -3.88 -10.90 26.54
CA PHE A 184 -5.22 -10.46 26.15
C PHE A 184 -5.84 -9.49 27.15
N ALA A 185 -5.20 -9.23 28.29
CA ALA A 185 -5.76 -8.38 29.34
C ALA A 185 -5.72 -6.88 28.99
N SER A 186 -4.85 -6.47 28.07
CA SER A 186 -4.74 -5.07 27.61
C SER A 186 -4.06 -4.99 26.24
N ASN A 187 -4.31 -3.89 25.52
CA ASN A 187 -3.57 -3.59 24.29
C ASN A 187 -2.06 -3.46 24.53
N THR A 188 -1.63 -2.95 25.68
CA THR A 188 -0.20 -2.87 26.04
C THR A 188 0.43 -4.27 26.15
N GLY A 189 -0.28 -5.22 26.77
CA GLY A 189 0.14 -6.62 26.85
C GLY A 189 0.19 -7.28 25.48
N PHE A 190 -0.86 -7.06 24.68
CA PHE A 190 -0.95 -7.60 23.32
C PHE A 190 0.17 -7.08 22.41
N LEU A 191 0.45 -5.78 22.43
CA LEU A 191 1.52 -5.16 21.64
C LEU A 191 2.92 -5.56 22.09
N SER A 192 3.07 -6.03 23.35
CA SER A 192 4.32 -6.63 23.80
C SER A 192 4.56 -8.00 23.15
N PHE A 193 3.50 -8.76 22.87
CA PHE A 193 3.57 -10.01 22.12
C PHE A 193 3.64 -9.76 20.60
N LEU A 194 2.71 -9.00 20.04
CA LEU A 194 2.62 -8.68 18.62
C LEU A 194 2.84 -7.18 18.40
N LYS A 195 4.11 -6.80 18.27
CA LYS A 195 4.54 -5.40 18.07
C LYS A 195 3.96 -4.77 16.80
N GLY A 196 3.71 -5.60 15.80
CA GLY A 196 3.07 -5.26 14.54
C GLY A 196 3.25 -6.39 13.51
N ILE A 197 2.62 -6.18 12.36
CA ILE A 197 2.69 -7.04 11.18
C ILE A 197 3.16 -6.18 10.02
N VAL A 198 3.99 -6.73 9.14
CA VAL A 198 4.40 -6.08 7.90
C VAL A 198 4.13 -6.97 6.71
N LEU A 199 3.50 -6.39 5.70
CA LEU A 199 3.22 -6.99 4.41
C LEU A 199 4.27 -6.47 3.42
N VAL A 200 5.10 -7.38 2.91
CA VAL A 200 6.21 -7.07 2.03
C VAL A 200 5.96 -7.69 0.66
N PRO A 201 5.73 -6.89 -0.39
CA PRO A 201 5.68 -7.38 -1.76
C PRO A 201 7.03 -7.94 -2.21
N ARG A 202 7.00 -9.07 -2.91
CA ARG A 202 8.17 -9.63 -3.59
C ARG A 202 8.67 -8.69 -4.70
N ASP A 203 9.92 -8.89 -5.10
CA ASP A 203 10.58 -8.01 -6.08
C ASP A 203 10.01 -8.11 -7.49
N ASN A 204 9.19 -9.12 -7.79
CA ASN A 204 8.51 -9.24 -9.06
C ASN A 204 7.03 -9.62 -8.84
N PRO A 205 6.11 -9.07 -9.66
CA PRO A 205 4.77 -9.61 -9.73
C PRO A 205 4.81 -11.06 -10.22
N VAL A 206 3.82 -11.84 -9.82
CA VAL A 206 3.70 -13.27 -10.18
C VAL A 206 3.24 -13.40 -11.64
N SER A 207 2.41 -12.48 -12.10
CA SER A 207 2.02 -12.35 -13.50
C SER A 207 1.77 -10.89 -13.88
N GLY A 208 1.83 -10.59 -15.18
CA GLY A 208 1.60 -9.25 -15.71
C GLY A 208 2.56 -8.19 -15.14
N GLU A 209 2.10 -6.93 -15.10
CA GLU A 209 2.88 -5.81 -14.57
C GLU A 209 2.73 -5.66 -13.05
N GLY A 210 1.82 -6.40 -12.42
CA GLY A 210 1.49 -6.24 -11.01
C GLY A 210 0.58 -5.04 -10.75
N ALA A 211 0.20 -4.86 -9.48
CA ALA A 211 -0.62 -3.75 -9.03
C ALA A 211 -0.17 -3.23 -7.66
N ILE A 212 -0.34 -1.93 -7.45
CA ILE A 212 -0.35 -1.27 -6.14
C ILE A 212 -1.74 -0.70 -5.92
N VAL A 213 -2.32 -0.98 -4.76
CA VAL A 213 -3.69 -0.59 -4.39
C VAL A 213 -3.70 0.26 -3.13
N ALA A 214 -4.72 1.10 -2.98
CA ALA A 214 -4.96 1.83 -1.75
C ALA A 214 -5.70 0.96 -0.71
N VAL A 215 -5.28 1.07 0.56
CA VAL A 215 -5.76 0.28 1.69
C VAL A 215 -5.94 1.13 2.94
N GLN A 216 -6.92 0.76 3.75
CA GLN A 216 -7.23 1.42 5.01
C GLN A 216 -6.52 0.68 6.15
N ALA A 217 -5.42 1.26 6.63
CA ALA A 217 -4.63 0.71 7.75
C ALA A 217 -4.75 1.55 9.03
N TYR A 218 -5.45 2.68 8.98
CA TYR A 218 -5.72 3.53 10.13
C TYR A 218 -7.22 3.53 10.43
N SER A 219 -7.60 2.90 11.55
CA SER A 219 -8.96 3.00 12.07
C SER A 219 -8.93 3.10 13.58
N ASN A 220 -9.86 3.89 14.14
CA ASN A 220 -10.07 3.99 15.59
C ASN A 220 -10.99 2.87 16.11
N ALA A 221 -11.51 2.03 15.20
CA ALA A 221 -12.39 0.93 15.50
C ALA A 221 -11.61 -0.38 15.28
N SER A 222 -11.37 -1.13 16.35
CA SER A 222 -10.85 -2.48 16.24
C SER A 222 -11.91 -3.36 15.57
N GLY A 223 -11.67 -3.66 14.30
CA GLY A 223 -12.51 -4.49 13.43
C GLY A 223 -12.10 -5.95 13.52
#